data_AF-A0A9P6IKE2-F1
#
_entry.id   AF-A0A9P6IKE2-F1
#
_cell.length_a   1.000
_cell.length_b   1.000
_cell.length_c   1.000
_cell.angle_alpha   90.00
_cell.angle_beta   90.00
_cell.angle_gamma   90.00
#
_symmetry.space_group_name_H-M   'P 1'
#
loop_
_entity.id
_entity.type
_entity.pdbx_description
1 polymer ?
#
loop_
_entity_poly.entity_id
_entity_poly.type
_entity_poly.pdbx_seq_one_letter_code
_entity_poly.pdbx_strand_id
1 'polypeptide(L)'
;MAQIIELMGHFPKRLALSGKYSHEMFNRRGELRNIQRLRMWRLADVLREKYVMPKKEGEALADFLEKMLQLDPAQRATAGEMTEHLWLTYKLEEGSSKVTSSPSSERRWSV
;
A
#
# COMPACT_ATOMS: atom_id res chain seq x y z
N MET A 1 -14.05 0.86 -10.00
CA MET A 1 -13.55 2.25 -10.21
C MET A 1 -13.73 3.15 -9.00
N ALA A 2 -14.93 3.25 -8.41
CA ALA A 2 -15.15 4.15 -7.26
C ALA A 2 -14.18 3.93 -6.09
N GLN A 3 -13.98 2.69 -5.64
CA GLN A 3 -13.06 2.38 -4.54
C GLN A 3 -11.61 2.81 -4.80
N ILE A 4 -11.15 2.68 -6.05
CA ILE A 4 -9.81 3.16 -6.44
C ILE A 4 -9.75 4.68 -6.27
N ILE A 5 -10.79 5.40 -6.69
CA ILE A 5 -10.85 6.86 -6.58
C ILE A 5 -11.00 7.31 -5.12
N GLU A 6 -11.78 6.59 -4.31
CA GLU A 6 -11.95 6.87 -2.88
C GLU A 6 -10.63 6.75 -2.10
N LEU A 7 -9.76 5.84 -2.54
CA LEU A 7 -8.48 5.56 -1.88
C LEU A 7 -7.33 6.41 -2.43
N MET A 8 -7.21 6.50 -3.76
CA MET A 8 -6.05 7.07 -4.47
C MET A 8 -6.33 8.44 -5.10
N GLY A 9 -7.56 8.94 -5.00
CA GLY A 9 -7.99 10.18 -5.63
C GLY A 9 -8.38 10.02 -7.11
N HIS A 10 -8.62 11.15 -7.77
CA HIS A 10 -9.17 11.16 -9.12
C HIS A 10 -8.12 10.80 -10.16
N PHE A 11 -8.53 10.05 -11.18
CA PHE A 11 -7.69 9.80 -12.34
C PHE A 11 -7.42 11.10 -13.11
N PRO A 12 -6.17 11.35 -13.55
CA PRO A 12 -5.88 12.39 -14.52
C PRO A 12 -6.78 12.22 -15.75
N LYS A 13 -7.37 13.32 -16.23
CA LYS A 13 -8.36 13.29 -17.33
C LYS A 13 -7.87 12.52 -18.57
N ARG A 14 -6.58 12.67 -18.91
CA ARG A 14 -5.93 11.94 -20.01
C ARG A 14 -6.10 10.42 -19.86
N LEU A 15 -5.83 9.89 -18.67
CA LEU A 15 -5.94 8.45 -18.37
C LEU A 15 -7.39 8.01 -18.24
N ALA A 16 -8.21 8.83 -17.58
CA ALA A 16 -9.64 8.56 -17.44
C ALA A 16 -10.32 8.38 -18.81
N LEU A 17 -9.90 9.15 -19.83
CA LEU A 17 -10.52 9.19 -21.16
C LEU A 17 -9.82 8.34 -22.24
N SER A 18 -8.62 7.80 -22.01
CA SER A 18 -7.87 7.06 -23.03
C SER A 18 -8.19 5.56 -23.09
N GLY A 19 -8.88 5.01 -22.08
CA GLY A 19 -9.16 3.57 -22.00
C GLY A 19 -10.26 3.11 -22.96
N LYS A 20 -10.14 1.88 -23.48
CA LYS A 20 -11.15 1.23 -24.35
C LYS A 20 -12.58 1.31 -23.78
N TYR A 21 -12.73 1.05 -22.48
CA TYR A 21 -14.00 1.08 -21.75
C TYR A 21 -14.23 2.38 -20.98
N SER A 22 -13.44 3.42 -21.26
CA SER A 22 -13.54 4.71 -20.57
C SER A 22 -14.94 5.31 -20.65
N HIS A 23 -15.56 5.25 -21.83
CA HIS A 23 -16.84 5.90 -22.11
C HIS A 23 -18.00 5.34 -21.28
N GLU A 24 -17.92 4.08 -20.84
CA GLU A 24 -18.90 3.43 -19.96
C GLU A 24 -18.73 3.88 -18.49
N MET A 25 -17.50 4.18 -18.09
CA MET A 25 -17.15 4.48 -16.70
C MET A 25 -17.15 5.99 -16.40
N PHE A 26 -16.65 6.80 -17.33
CA PHE A 26 -16.39 8.23 -17.15
C PHE A 26 -17.22 9.12 -18.10
N ASN A 27 -17.57 10.30 -17.62
CA ASN A 27 -18.15 11.38 -18.42
C ASN A 27 -17.04 12.18 -19.16
N ARG A 28 -17.41 13.14 -20.02
CA ARG A 28 -16.43 13.97 -20.76
C ARG A 28 -15.54 14.85 -19.86
N ARG A 29 -15.93 15.05 -18.59
CA ARG A 29 -15.14 15.77 -17.59
C ARG A 29 -14.10 14.86 -16.91
N GLY A 30 -14.22 13.53 -17.06
CA GLY A 30 -13.36 12.54 -16.41
C GLY A 30 -13.89 12.05 -15.06
N GLU A 31 -15.17 12.33 -14.74
CA GLU A 31 -15.82 11.91 -13.50
C GLU A 31 -16.64 10.63 -13.73
N LEU A 32 -16.90 9.85 -12.68
CA LEU A 32 -17.71 8.64 -12.80
C LEU A 32 -19.16 8.97 -13.19
N ARG A 33 -19.71 8.21 -14.15
CA ARG A 33 -21.09 8.44 -14.64
C ARG A 33 -22.16 8.08 -13.62
N ASN A 34 -22.03 6.90 -13.02
CA ASN A 34 -23.09 6.29 -12.22
C ASN A 34 -22.96 6.57 -10.72
N ILE A 35 -21.83 7.15 -10.29
CA ILE A 35 -21.50 7.34 -8.87
C ILE A 35 -21.07 8.78 -8.68
N GLN A 36 -21.92 9.57 -8.03
CA GLN A 36 -21.70 11.00 -7.79
C GLN A 36 -21.21 11.30 -6.36
N ARG A 37 -21.47 10.40 -5.41
CA ARG A 37 -21.04 10.53 -4.03
C ARG A 37 -19.92 9.53 -3.78
N LEU A 38 -18.72 10.05 -3.58
CA LEU A 38 -17.54 9.27 -3.24
C LEU A 38 -17.09 9.68 -1.84
N ARG A 39 -16.82 8.70 -0.98
CA ARG A 39 -16.25 8.96 0.34
C ARG A 39 -14.74 8.78 0.26
N MET A 40 -14.02 9.88 0.12
CA MET A 40 -12.56 9.84 0.15
C MET A 40 -12.10 9.34 1.52
N TRP A 41 -11.25 8.31 1.51
CA TRP A 41 -10.63 7.76 2.72
C TRP A 41 -9.20 7.34 2.37
N ARG A 42 -8.22 8.13 2.82
CA ARG A 42 -6.81 7.89 2.48
C ARG A 42 -6.35 6.55 3.03
N LEU A 43 -5.40 5.93 2.34
CA LEU A 43 -4.89 4.61 2.72
C LEU A 43 -4.32 4.60 4.15
N ALA A 44 -3.57 5.63 4.54
CA ALA A 44 -3.07 5.77 5.91
C ALA A 44 -4.21 5.81 6.96
N ASP A 45 -5.30 6.50 6.65
CA ASP A 45 -6.46 6.60 7.55
C ASP A 45 -7.20 5.26 7.63
N VAL A 46 -7.30 4.52 6.52
CA VAL A 46 -7.84 3.15 6.50
C VAL A 46 -6.99 2.22 7.39
N LEU A 47 -5.66 2.24 7.24
CA LEU A 47 -4.75 1.43 8.04
C LEU A 47 -4.86 1.77 9.53
N ARG A 48 -4.96 3.05 9.87
CA ARG A 48 -5.10 3.50 11.25
C ARG A 48 -6.46 3.17 11.85
N GLU A 49 -7.55 3.48 11.18
CA GLU A 49 -8.89 3.44 11.78
C GLU A 49 -9.54 2.06 11.63
N LYS A 50 -9.41 1.44 10.46
CA LYS A 50 -10.03 0.14 10.19
C LYS A 50 -9.16 -1.02 10.71
N TYR A 51 -7.85 -0.90 10.56
CA TYR A 51 -6.91 -1.95 10.96
C TYR A 51 -6.18 -1.64 12.28
N VAL A 52 -6.49 -0.51 12.92
CA VAL A 52 -5.97 -0.13 14.24
C VAL A 52 -4.43 -0.12 14.27
N MET A 53 -3.81 0.20 13.13
CA MET A 53 -2.35 0.25 13.02
C MET A 53 -1.81 1.50 13.74
N PRO A 54 -0.66 1.40 14.45
CA PRO A 54 0.00 2.57 15.00
C PRO A 54 0.24 3.62 13.93
N LYS A 55 -0.03 4.90 14.23
CA LYS A 55 0.01 5.98 13.24
C LYS A 55 1.29 5.97 12.39
N LYS A 56 2.46 5.84 13.04
CA LYS A 56 3.76 5.82 12.36
C LYS A 56 3.92 4.62 11.41
N GLU A 57 3.50 3.44 11.84
CA GLU A 57 3.57 2.23 11.02
C GLU A 57 2.58 2.30 9.84
N GLY A 58 1.37 2.79 10.09
CA GLY A 58 0.34 2.98 9.07
C GLY A 58 0.75 4.01 8.02
N GLU A 59 1.38 5.11 8.43
CA GLU A 59 1.93 6.12 7.51
C GLU A 59 3.09 5.54 6.68
N ALA A 60 4.00 4.78 7.28
CA ALA A 60 5.12 4.17 6.57
C ALA A 60 4.68 3.10 5.55
N LEU A 61 3.70 2.26 5.92
CA LEU A 61 3.11 1.27 5.02
C LEU A 61 2.29 1.94 3.91
N ALA A 62 1.54 2.99 4.24
CA ALA A 62 0.80 3.75 3.24
C ALA A 62 1.73 4.37 2.21
N ASP A 63 2.83 5.03 2.60
CA ASP A 63 3.80 5.59 1.67
C ASP A 63 4.41 4.53 0.74
N PHE A 64 4.74 3.34 1.28
CA PHE A 64 5.19 2.21 0.48
C PHE A 64 4.15 1.79 -0.58
N LEU A 65 2.90 1.57 -0.16
CA LEU A 65 1.83 1.11 -1.04
C LEU A 65 1.39 2.19 -2.04
N GLU A 66 1.35 3.47 -1.66
CA GLU A 66 0.94 4.57 -2.52
C GLU A 66 1.88 4.75 -3.72
N LYS A 67 3.18 4.46 -3.57
CA LYS A 67 4.14 4.43 -4.69
C LYS A 67 3.86 3.29 -5.67
N MET A 68 3.43 2.13 -5.16
CA MET A 68 3.04 0.98 -5.99
C MET A 68 1.66 1.14 -6.63
N LEU A 69 0.77 1.90 -6.01
CA LEU A 69 -0.63 2.08 -6.42
C LEU A 69 -0.86 3.34 -7.27
N GLN A 70 0.20 4.00 -7.73
CA GLN A 70 0.08 5.18 -8.61
C GLN A 70 -0.81 4.90 -9.82
N LEU A 71 -1.77 5.81 -10.01
CA LEU A 71 -2.79 5.71 -11.06
C LEU A 71 -2.20 5.90 -12.45
N ASP A 72 -1.20 6.78 -12.58
CA ASP A 72 -0.41 6.91 -13.80
C ASP A 72 0.67 5.81 -13.82
N PRO A 73 0.62 4.85 -14.75
CA PRO A 73 1.64 3.81 -14.84
C PRO A 73 3.04 4.36 -15.06
N ALA A 74 3.17 5.53 -15.71
CA ALA A 74 4.47 6.16 -15.94
C ALA A 74 5.08 6.78 -14.66
N GLN A 75 4.31 6.91 -13.58
CA GLN A 75 4.77 7.41 -12.28
C GLN A 75 4.79 6.31 -11.22
N ARG A 76 4.42 5.08 -11.58
CA ARG A 76 4.39 3.95 -10.65
C ARG A 76 5.79 3.43 -10.41
N ALA A 77 6.14 3.31 -9.12
CA ALA A 77 7.44 2.78 -8.74
C ALA A 77 7.61 1.34 -9.24
N THR A 78 8.82 1.04 -9.71
CA THR A 78 9.22 -0.29 -10.14
C THR A 78 9.51 -1.18 -8.94
N ALA A 79 9.46 -2.51 -9.14
CA ALA A 79 9.76 -3.45 -8.07
C ALA A 79 11.18 -3.26 -7.51
N GLY A 80 12.16 -2.94 -8.36
CA GLY A 80 13.54 -2.68 -7.96
C GLY A 80 13.65 -1.48 -7.01
N GLU A 81 13.07 -0.34 -7.38
CA GLU A 81 13.05 0.87 -6.53
C GLU A 81 12.37 0.60 -5.18
N MET A 82 11.31 -0.21 -5.17
CA MET A 82 10.59 -0.52 -3.94
C MET A 82 11.36 -1.42 -2.98
N THR A 83 12.38 -2.18 -3.44
CA THR A 83 13.20 -3.01 -2.54
C THR A 83 14.01 -2.20 -1.52
N GLU A 84 14.35 -0.96 -1.87
CA GLU A 84 15.12 -0.03 -1.02
C GLU A 84 14.23 0.85 -0.14
N HIS A 85 12.91 0.64 -0.18
CA HIS A 85 11.99 1.47 0.57
C HIS A 85 12.12 1.26 2.08
N LEU A 86 12.16 2.37 2.84
CA LEU A 86 12.38 2.37 4.30
C LEU A 86 11.48 1.41 5.09
N TRP A 87 10.24 1.23 4.63
CA TRP A 87 9.29 0.30 5.24
C TRP A 87 9.77 -1.16 5.22
N LEU A 88 10.44 -1.60 4.13
CA LEU A 88 11.03 -2.94 4.05
C LEU A 88 12.36 -3.01 4.80
N THR A 89 13.20 -1.97 4.69
CA THR A 89 14.52 -1.94 5.34
C THR A 89 14.42 -2.03 6.86
N TYR A 90 13.50 -1.28 7.48
CA TYR A 90 13.35 -1.25 8.94
C TYR A 90 12.91 -2.60 9.53
N LYS A 91 12.07 -3.37 8.81
CA LYS A 91 11.59 -4.68 9.28
C LYS A 91 12.63 -5.78 9.16
N LEU A 92 13.57 -5.67 8.22
CA LEU A 92 14.68 -6.62 8.08
C LEU A 92 15.67 -6.50 9.24
N GLU A 93 15.85 -5.30 9.79
CA GLU A 93 16.74 -5.08 10.94
C GLU A 93 16.15 -5.61 12.25
N GLU A 94 14.85 -5.41 12.52
CA GLU A 94 14.18 -5.98 13.71
C GLU A 94 14.13 -7.52 13.69
N GLY A 95 14.08 -8.13 12.51
CA GLY A 95 14.04 -9.59 12.33
C GLY A 95 15.40 -10.29 12.50
N SER A 96 16.51 -9.56 12.50
CA SER A 96 17.86 -10.13 12.65
C SER A 96 18.28 -10.33 14.11
N SER A 97 17.67 -9.57 15.04
CA SER A 97 18.05 -9.58 16.46
C SER A 97 17.23 -10.52 17.33
N LYS A 98 16.95 -11.77 16.92
CA LYS A 98 16.58 -12.88 17.82
C LYS A 98 16.99 -14.26 17.27
N VAL A 99 18.29 -14.50 17.12
CA VAL A 99 18.84 -15.87 17.31
C VAL A 99 19.59 -15.86 18.64
N THR A 100 18.83 -15.92 19.75
CA THR A 100 19.41 -16.32 21.03
C THR A 100 19.74 -17.80 20.94
N SER A 101 21.01 -18.10 20.71
CA SER A 101 21.59 -19.41 20.93
C SER A 101 21.38 -19.82 22.39
N SER A 102 20.40 -20.68 22.66
CA SER A 102 20.34 -21.39 23.94
C SER A 102 21.52 -22.38 23.98
N PRO A 103 22.35 -22.38 25.04
CA PRO A 103 23.41 -23.36 25.17
C PRO A 103 22.78 -24.72 25.46
N SER A 104 23.09 -25.69 24.59
CA SER A 104 22.75 -27.09 24.75
C SER A 104 23.37 -27.61 26.06
N SER A 105 22.58 -27.65 27.13
CA SER A 105 22.99 -28.32 28.36
C SER A 105 22.81 -29.82 28.17
N GLU A 106 23.92 -30.52 27.96
CA GLU A 106 24.05 -31.95 28.18
C GLU A 106 23.43 -32.32 29.54
N ARG A 107 22.40 -33.17 29.52
CA ARG A 107 22.02 -33.96 30.69
C ARG A 107 21.93 -35.42 30.30
N ARG A 108 23.10 -36.04 30.43
CA ARG A 108 23.36 -37.40 30.94
C ARG A 108 22.15 -38.00 31.67
N TRP A 109 21.59 -39.07 31.11
CA TRP A 109 20.79 -40.03 31.88
C TRP A 109 21.64 -41.29 32.05
N SER A 110 22.16 -41.47 33.26
CA SER A 110 22.55 -42.76 33.81
C SER A 110 21.41 -43.15 34.74
N VAL A 111 20.65 -44.21 34.44
CA VAL A 111 20.67 -45.53 35.11
C VAL A 111 19.95 -46.52 34.20
#